data_AF-I1BHA7-F1
#
_entry.id   AF-I1BHA7-F1
#
_cell.length_a   1.000
_cell.length_b   1.000
_cell.length_c   1.000
_cell.angle_alpha   90.00
_cell.angle_beta   90.00
_cell.angle_gamma   90.00
#
_symmetry.space_group_name_H-M   'P 1'
#
loop_
_entity.id
_entity.type
_entity.pdbx_description
1 polymer ?
#
loop_
_entity_poly.entity_id
_entity_poly.type
_entity_poly.pdbx_seq_one_letter_code
_entity_poly.pdbx_strand_id
1 'polypeptide(L)'
;MSNEQQLRHLLLLFIVLFQAKHLSVKAGEDLLAFLSFFVRSLGHSMEIPTKISTARTMVNYSKATDGLSRFLVCSACRSVYTSGSLHSRSCGYVRFPNNPYRQAQPCGNALFVGSSLKPVLEYPYNSIVETLKKFFMRPSFEQQIEQWRRRSVDEDVMFDIYDGRVWNQLVDLNGQVFTRQPRSLMVSLNVDWFQPSDNMKHSSGAIYLAINNLPRNTRMKFSNIVLVGVIPGPHEPNDDQIQNFLKPLVDELLVLYNGVVMPTYQNPNGEVVRVALMSINCDMPAARKVAGYMGAMATKACNKCSTAFGRLSTGTRSSKPNFSDFDDENWVQRTWEQQRVDAYDWLTAT
;
A
#
# COMPACT_ATOMS: atom_id res chain seq x y z
N MET A 1 -16.95 -21.39 -28.16
CA MET A 1 -17.13 -22.36 -27.06
C MET A 1 -18.47 -23.05 -27.24
N SER A 2 -18.56 -24.35 -27.01
CA SER A 2 -19.85 -25.05 -26.97
C SER A 2 -20.64 -24.65 -25.71
N ASN A 3 -21.96 -24.87 -25.70
CA ASN A 3 -22.81 -24.59 -24.53
C ASN A 3 -22.31 -25.33 -23.27
N GLU A 4 -21.84 -26.57 -23.41
CA GLU A 4 -21.30 -27.36 -22.31
C GLU A 4 -19.97 -26.79 -21.78
N GLN A 5 -19.11 -26.29 -22.68
CA GLN A 5 -17.87 -25.60 -22.28
C GLN A 5 -18.15 -24.29 -21.55
N GLN A 6 -19.17 -23.53 -21.99
CA GLN A 6 -19.59 -22.29 -21.35
C GLN A 6 -20.17 -22.57 -19.96
N LEU A 7 -21.06 -23.56 -19.84
CA LEU A 7 -21.62 -23.97 -18.56
C LEU A 7 -20.53 -24.41 -17.58
N ARG A 8 -19.59 -25.26 -18.02
CA ARG A 8 -18.44 -25.67 -17.22
C ARG A 8 -17.63 -24.46 -16.75
N HIS A 9 -17.32 -23.53 -17.64
CA HIS A 9 -16.55 -22.34 -17.29
C HIS A 9 -17.28 -21.47 -16.25
N LEU A 10 -18.57 -21.21 -16.44
CA LEU A 10 -19.38 -20.41 -15.51
C LEU A 10 -19.52 -21.07 -14.13
N LEU A 11 -19.72 -22.39 -14.09
CA LEU A 11 -19.79 -23.16 -12.84
C LEU A 11 -18.47 -23.07 -12.06
N LEU A 12 -17.35 -23.34 -12.73
CA LEU A 12 -16.03 -23.26 -12.09
C LEU A 12 -15.71 -21.82 -11.67
N LEU A 13 -16.09 -20.82 -12.46
CA LEU A 13 -15.86 -19.42 -12.14
C LEU A 13 -16.65 -19.02 -10.89
N PHE A 14 -17.92 -19.43 -10.82
CA PHE A 14 -18.74 -19.22 -9.64
C PHE A 14 -18.11 -19.86 -8.41
N ILE A 15 -17.71 -21.13 -8.48
CA ILE A 15 -17.09 -21.83 -7.33
C ILE A 15 -15.79 -21.16 -6.91
N VAL A 16 -14.95 -20.75 -7.86
CA VAL A 16 -13.70 -20.03 -7.57
C VAL A 16 -13.98 -18.71 -6.86
N LEU A 17 -14.94 -17.92 -7.35
CA LEU A 17 -15.32 -16.63 -6.74
C LEU A 17 -15.99 -16.81 -5.38
N PHE A 18 -16.88 -17.79 -5.26
CA PHE A 18 -17.58 -18.11 -4.02
C PHE A 18 -16.59 -18.61 -2.96
N GLN A 19 -15.68 -19.51 -3.35
CA GLN A 19 -14.60 -19.97 -2.49
C GLN A 19 -13.73 -18.79 -2.04
N ALA A 20 -13.29 -17.94 -2.97
CA ALA A 20 -12.42 -16.82 -2.65
C ALA A 20 -13.01 -15.86 -1.61
N LYS A 21 -14.34 -15.78 -1.51
CA LYS A 21 -15.04 -14.88 -0.58
C LYS A 21 -15.57 -15.55 0.69
N HIS A 22 -15.93 -16.82 0.62
CA HIS A 22 -16.78 -17.44 1.64
C HIS A 22 -16.28 -18.78 2.17
N LEU A 23 -15.35 -19.45 1.48
CA LEU A 23 -14.92 -20.80 1.85
C LEU A 23 -13.40 -20.89 2.04
N SER A 24 -12.99 -21.73 2.99
CA SER A 24 -11.59 -22.17 3.04
C SER A 24 -11.22 -22.93 1.76
N VAL A 25 -9.91 -23.02 1.45
CA VAL A 25 -9.44 -23.81 0.30
C VAL A 25 -9.92 -25.25 0.41
N LYS A 26 -9.87 -25.85 1.60
CA LYS A 26 -10.31 -27.22 1.84
C LYS A 26 -11.81 -27.39 1.58
N ALA A 27 -12.66 -26.51 2.12
CA ALA A 27 -14.10 -26.55 1.86
C ALA A 27 -14.42 -26.36 0.36
N GLY A 28 -13.67 -25.51 -0.34
CA GLY A 28 -13.79 -25.36 -1.79
C GLY A 28 -13.39 -26.61 -2.57
N GLU A 29 -12.33 -27.31 -2.15
CA GLU A 29 -11.92 -28.59 -2.75
C GLU A 29 -12.95 -29.70 -2.49
N ASP A 30 -13.55 -29.74 -1.30
CA ASP A 30 -14.60 -30.70 -0.97
C ASP A 30 -15.87 -30.45 -1.82
N LEU A 31 -16.25 -29.19 -2.03
CA LEU A 31 -17.35 -28.81 -2.93
C LEU A 31 -17.08 -29.21 -4.38
N LEU A 32 -15.85 -28.98 -4.87
CA LEU A 32 -15.43 -29.38 -6.21
C LEU A 32 -15.46 -30.90 -6.38
N ALA A 33 -14.99 -31.66 -5.38
CA ALA A 33 -15.03 -33.11 -5.39
C ALA A 33 -16.47 -33.64 -5.43
N PHE A 34 -17.37 -33.07 -4.61
CA PHE A 34 -18.79 -33.40 -4.65
C PHE A 34 -19.40 -33.10 -6.02
N LEU A 35 -19.14 -31.92 -6.60
CA LEU A 35 -19.67 -31.56 -7.91
C LEU A 35 -19.17 -32.51 -9.00
N SER A 36 -17.89 -32.88 -8.97
CA SER A 36 -17.29 -33.86 -9.90
C SER A 36 -17.99 -35.22 -9.81
N PHE A 37 -18.28 -35.69 -8.59
CA PHE A 37 -19.07 -36.90 -8.39
C PHE A 37 -20.51 -36.74 -8.92
N PHE A 38 -21.21 -35.68 -8.52
CA PHE A 38 -22.60 -35.43 -8.88
C PHE A 38 -22.83 -35.39 -10.40
N VAL A 39 -21.98 -34.66 -11.12
CA VAL A 39 -22.04 -34.54 -12.59
C VAL A 39 -21.85 -35.90 -13.26
N ARG A 40 -20.89 -36.71 -12.77
CA ARG A 40 -20.67 -38.07 -13.27
C ARG A 40 -21.85 -39.00 -12.99
N SER A 41 -22.46 -38.90 -11.80
CA SER A 41 -23.65 -39.68 -11.43
C SER A 41 -24.86 -39.38 -12.32
N LEU A 42 -24.94 -38.17 -12.87
CA LEU A 42 -25.98 -37.78 -13.84
C LEU A 42 -25.65 -38.20 -15.29
N GLY A 43 -24.53 -38.91 -15.52
CA GLY A 43 -24.12 -39.36 -16.86
C GLY A 43 -23.49 -38.27 -17.73
N HIS A 44 -23.16 -37.10 -17.18
CA HIS A 44 -22.46 -36.05 -17.92
C HIS A 44 -20.96 -36.33 -17.98
N SER A 45 -20.35 -36.08 -19.15
CA SER A 45 -18.91 -36.18 -19.40
C SER A 45 -18.11 -34.93 -18.99
N MET A 46 -18.74 -33.98 -18.29
CA MET A 46 -18.10 -32.71 -17.94
C MET A 46 -17.01 -32.92 -16.87
N GLU A 47 -15.76 -32.62 -17.25
CA GLU A 47 -14.62 -32.69 -16.35
C GLU A 47 -14.61 -31.53 -15.34
N ILE A 48 -14.89 -31.85 -14.08
CA ILE A 48 -14.77 -30.93 -12.94
C ILE A 48 -13.49 -31.29 -12.16
N PRO A 49 -12.53 -30.35 -12.00
CA PRO A 49 -11.34 -30.58 -11.20
C PRO A 49 -11.72 -30.69 -9.72
N THR A 50 -10.92 -31.41 -8.93
CA THR A 50 -11.10 -31.53 -7.48
C THR A 50 -10.23 -30.56 -6.68
N LYS A 51 -9.28 -29.89 -7.35
CA LYS A 51 -8.35 -28.93 -6.75
C LYS A 51 -8.73 -27.50 -7.13
N ILE A 52 -8.79 -26.63 -6.13
CA ILE A 52 -9.08 -25.20 -6.33
C ILE A 52 -8.01 -24.52 -7.18
N SER A 53 -6.73 -24.91 -7.04
CA SER A 53 -5.65 -24.40 -7.89
C SER A 53 -5.91 -24.69 -9.37
N THR A 54 -6.29 -25.92 -9.71
CA THR A 54 -6.65 -26.31 -11.09
C THR A 54 -7.87 -25.56 -11.59
N ALA A 55 -8.93 -25.44 -10.78
CA ALA A 55 -10.12 -24.68 -11.14
C ALA A 55 -9.80 -23.21 -11.44
N ARG A 56 -8.96 -22.57 -10.61
CA ARG A 56 -8.49 -21.19 -10.83
C ARG A 56 -7.76 -21.05 -12.16
N THR A 57 -6.89 -22.00 -12.51
CA THR A 57 -6.19 -22.00 -13.81
C THR A 57 -7.17 -22.15 -14.97
N MET A 58 -8.14 -23.07 -14.87
CA MET A 58 -9.12 -23.33 -15.93
C MET A 58 -10.02 -22.13 -16.25
N VAL A 59 -10.32 -21.30 -15.24
CA VAL A 59 -11.11 -20.07 -15.43
C VAL A 59 -10.25 -18.81 -15.50
N ASN A 60 -8.94 -18.99 -15.59
CA ASN A 60 -7.99 -17.89 -15.73
C ASN A 60 -8.01 -16.89 -14.55
N TYR A 61 -8.46 -17.34 -13.38
CA TYR A 61 -8.53 -16.53 -12.17
C TYR A 61 -7.13 -16.12 -11.68
N SER A 62 -6.10 -16.89 -12.02
CA SER A 62 -4.70 -16.49 -11.78
C SER A 62 -4.37 -15.12 -12.39
N LYS A 63 -5.01 -14.73 -13.49
CA LYS A 63 -4.85 -13.38 -14.05
C LYS A 63 -5.35 -12.27 -13.14
N ALA A 64 -6.30 -12.55 -12.24
CA ALA A 64 -6.74 -11.58 -11.25
C ALA A 64 -5.60 -11.19 -10.29
N THR A 65 -4.60 -12.07 -10.13
CA THR A 65 -3.40 -11.83 -9.33
C THR A 65 -2.18 -11.40 -10.17
N ASP A 66 -2.31 -11.25 -11.49
CA ASP A 66 -1.21 -10.75 -12.33
C ASP A 66 -0.81 -9.34 -11.88
N GLY A 67 0.48 -9.10 -11.68
CA GLY A 67 1.03 -7.85 -11.15
C GLY A 67 1.22 -7.82 -9.62
N LEU A 68 0.78 -8.85 -8.89
CA LEU A 68 1.17 -9.04 -7.49
C LEU A 68 2.56 -9.66 -7.42
N SER A 69 3.49 -8.89 -6.85
CA SER A 69 4.80 -9.38 -6.44
C SER A 69 4.74 -9.92 -5.02
N ARG A 70 5.61 -10.89 -4.71
CA ARG A 70 5.84 -11.34 -3.33
C ARG A 70 7.30 -11.08 -3.00
N PHE A 71 7.52 -10.09 -2.15
CA PHE A 71 8.85 -9.80 -1.66
C PHE A 71 9.22 -10.74 -0.53
N LEU A 72 10.49 -11.15 -0.50
CA LEU A 72 11.06 -11.88 0.62
C LEU A 72 11.30 -10.89 1.77
N VAL A 73 10.94 -11.30 2.98
CA VAL A 73 11.10 -10.45 4.17
C VAL A 73 11.91 -11.18 5.23
N CYS A 74 12.88 -10.49 5.83
CA CYS A 74 13.54 -11.00 7.02
C CYS A 74 12.58 -10.95 8.23
N SER A 75 12.33 -12.08 8.89
CA SER A 75 11.41 -12.14 10.03
C SER A 75 11.87 -11.32 11.25
N ALA A 76 13.18 -11.08 11.39
CA ALA A 76 13.76 -10.33 12.50
C ALA A 76 13.77 -8.80 12.24
N CYS A 77 14.51 -8.33 11.22
CA CYS A 77 14.66 -6.89 10.95
C CYS A 77 13.65 -6.33 9.96
N ARG A 78 12.77 -7.17 9.38
CA ARG A 78 11.75 -6.79 8.39
C ARG A 78 12.30 -6.12 7.12
N SER A 79 13.57 -6.32 6.80
CA SER A 79 14.13 -5.91 5.50
C SER A 79 13.43 -6.65 4.36
N VAL A 80 13.14 -5.93 3.29
CA VAL A 80 12.37 -6.39 2.12
C VAL A 80 13.32 -6.54 0.94
N TYR A 81 13.31 -7.71 0.30
CA TYR A 81 14.19 -8.05 -0.82
C TYR A 81 13.39 -8.31 -2.10
N THR A 82 13.89 -7.80 -3.22
CA THR A 82 13.35 -8.10 -4.55
C THR A 82 13.73 -9.52 -4.97
N SER A 83 12.87 -10.20 -5.73
CA SER A 83 13.04 -11.61 -6.12
C SER A 83 14.31 -11.91 -6.94
N GLY A 84 15.10 -10.90 -7.34
CA GLY A 84 16.42 -11.09 -7.96
C GLY A 84 17.59 -11.19 -6.97
N SER A 85 17.37 -10.92 -5.67
CA SER A 85 18.43 -10.75 -4.66
C SER A 85 18.79 -12.05 -3.90
N LEU A 86 18.31 -13.19 -4.35
CA LEU A 86 18.20 -14.45 -3.58
C LEU A 86 19.48 -15.31 -3.49
N HIS A 87 20.66 -14.76 -3.77
CA HIS A 87 21.90 -15.55 -3.69
C HIS A 87 22.29 -15.91 -2.25
N SER A 88 21.78 -15.17 -1.25
CA SER A 88 22.06 -15.42 0.18
C SER A 88 20.87 -16.08 0.90
N ARG A 89 21.16 -17.11 1.69
CA ARG A 89 20.17 -17.73 2.61
C ARG A 89 19.96 -16.94 3.89
N SER A 90 20.86 -16.00 4.19
CA SER A 90 20.84 -15.15 5.38
C SER A 90 20.64 -13.67 5.03
N CYS A 91 20.01 -12.96 5.96
CA CYS A 91 19.71 -11.54 5.84
C CYS A 91 20.98 -10.68 5.87
N GLY A 92 21.32 -10.07 4.73
CA GLY A 92 22.46 -9.16 4.59
C GLY A 92 22.21 -7.73 5.06
N TYR A 93 20.98 -7.38 5.46
CA TYR A 93 20.64 -6.02 5.89
C TYR A 93 21.50 -5.56 7.08
N VAL A 94 22.13 -4.41 6.92
CA VAL A 94 22.88 -3.70 7.97
C VAL A 94 22.07 -2.46 8.37
N ARG A 95 21.73 -2.36 9.65
CA ARG A 95 21.02 -1.19 10.19
C ARG A 95 22.04 -0.08 10.48
N PHE A 96 21.80 1.13 9.97
CA PHE A 96 22.70 2.28 10.06
C PHE A 96 24.13 1.97 9.56
N PRO A 97 24.30 1.56 8.29
CA PRO A 97 25.59 1.13 7.75
C PRO A 97 26.66 2.23 7.77
N ASN A 98 26.24 3.50 7.81
CA ASN A 98 27.12 4.66 7.77
C ASN A 98 27.48 5.20 9.18
N ASN A 99 27.06 4.53 10.25
CA ASN A 99 27.35 4.99 11.61
C ASN A 99 28.79 4.59 12.01
N PRO A 100 29.68 5.55 12.31
CA PRO A 100 31.10 5.26 12.57
C PRO A 100 31.37 4.59 13.92
N TYR A 101 30.42 4.61 14.86
CA TYR A 101 30.58 4.03 16.21
C TYR A 101 29.90 2.68 16.37
N ARG A 102 29.07 2.27 15.41
CA ARG A 102 28.41 0.97 15.40
C ARG A 102 29.10 0.06 14.38
N GLN A 103 29.58 -1.11 14.81
CA GLN A 103 30.07 -2.10 13.85
C GLN A 103 28.92 -2.49 12.91
N ALA A 104 29.13 -2.30 11.61
CA ALA A 104 28.23 -2.67 10.53
C ALA A 104 28.09 -4.19 10.44
N GLN A 105 27.34 -4.78 11.37
CA GLN A 105 27.06 -6.22 11.38
C GLN A 105 25.74 -6.48 10.64
N PRO A 106 25.73 -7.42 9.68
CA PRO A 106 24.50 -7.82 9.03
C PRO A 106 23.56 -8.51 10.02
N CYS A 107 22.26 -8.39 9.79
CA CYS A 107 21.25 -9.03 10.63
C CYS A 107 21.43 -10.56 10.74
N GLY A 108 21.91 -11.22 9.68
CA GLY A 108 22.29 -12.65 9.69
C GLY A 108 21.13 -13.64 9.79
N ASN A 109 19.92 -13.19 10.11
CA ASN A 109 18.75 -14.05 10.30
C ASN A 109 18.40 -14.83 9.02
N ALA A 110 17.97 -16.08 9.19
CA ALA A 110 17.59 -16.95 8.07
C ALA A 110 16.39 -16.38 7.31
N LEU A 111 16.48 -16.40 5.98
CA LEU A 111 15.41 -15.92 5.11
C LEU A 111 14.44 -17.03 4.70
N PHE A 112 14.87 -18.29 4.82
CA PHE A 112 14.09 -19.47 4.41
C PHE A 112 13.96 -20.51 5.51
N VAL A 113 12.95 -21.37 5.38
CA VAL A 113 12.68 -22.44 6.33
C VAL A 113 13.59 -23.64 6.06
N GLY A 114 14.53 -23.88 6.97
CA GLY A 114 15.44 -25.04 6.92
C GLY A 114 16.28 -25.06 5.64
N SER A 115 16.35 -26.23 4.99
CA SER A 115 17.05 -26.40 3.72
C SER A 115 16.23 -25.98 2.49
N SER A 116 14.90 -25.83 2.64
CA SER A 116 14.00 -25.48 1.54
C SER A 116 14.17 -24.01 1.09
N LEU A 117 13.81 -23.70 -0.15
CA LEU A 117 13.72 -22.32 -0.66
C LEU A 117 12.36 -21.67 -0.34
N LYS A 118 11.65 -22.15 0.69
CA LYS A 118 10.40 -21.54 1.13
C LYS A 118 10.70 -20.34 2.04
N PRO A 119 10.27 -19.12 1.68
CA PRO A 119 10.46 -17.93 2.51
C PRO A 119 9.89 -18.12 3.93
N VAL A 120 10.59 -17.60 4.94
CA VAL A 120 10.04 -17.52 6.30
C VAL A 120 8.90 -16.51 6.38
N LEU A 121 9.02 -15.39 5.66
CA LEU A 121 8.06 -14.32 5.65
C LEU A 121 8.01 -13.68 4.25
N GLU A 122 6.80 -13.37 3.78
CA GLU A 122 6.57 -12.73 2.48
C GLU A 122 5.76 -11.44 2.68
N TYR A 123 6.02 -10.47 1.82
CA TYR A 123 5.24 -9.23 1.70
C TYR A 123 4.57 -9.20 0.33
N PRO A 124 3.26 -9.49 0.25
CA PRO A 124 2.48 -9.30 -0.95
C PRO A 124 2.40 -7.81 -1.29
N TYR A 125 2.86 -7.47 -2.49
CA TYR A 125 2.92 -6.11 -2.99
C TYR A 125 2.27 -6.04 -4.37
N ASN A 126 1.33 -5.14 -4.52
CA ASN A 126 0.60 -4.86 -5.74
C ASN A 126 1.16 -3.58 -6.37
N SER A 127 1.77 -3.72 -7.56
CA SER A 127 2.38 -2.57 -8.23
C SER A 127 1.35 -1.48 -8.51
N ILE A 128 1.74 -0.24 -8.21
CA ILE A 128 0.93 0.95 -8.49
C ILE A 128 0.80 1.10 -10.00
N VAL A 129 1.91 0.96 -10.74
CA VAL A 129 1.94 1.05 -12.20
C VAL A 129 0.99 0.02 -12.85
N GLU A 130 1.08 -1.24 -12.45
CA GLU A 130 0.21 -2.30 -13.01
C GLU A 130 -1.26 -2.10 -12.61
N THR A 131 -1.52 -1.59 -11.40
CA THR A 131 -2.90 -1.26 -10.99
C THR A 131 -3.46 -0.09 -11.80
N LEU A 132 -2.65 0.95 -12.03
CA LEU A 132 -3.06 2.10 -12.83
C LEU A 132 -3.32 1.71 -14.28
N LYS A 133 -2.47 0.88 -14.91
CA LYS A 133 -2.76 0.30 -16.24
C LYS A 133 -4.17 -0.30 -16.29
N LYS A 134 -4.55 -1.11 -15.29
CA LYS A 134 -5.90 -1.69 -15.20
C LYS A 134 -6.99 -0.63 -15.00
N PHE A 135 -6.73 0.43 -14.24
CA PHE A 135 -7.70 1.50 -13.98
C PHE A 135 -7.92 2.37 -15.23
N PHE A 136 -6.85 2.70 -15.96
CA PHE A 136 -6.90 3.48 -17.20
C PHE A 136 -7.62 2.75 -18.34
N MET A 137 -7.69 1.42 -18.30
CA MET A 137 -8.51 0.63 -19.24
C MET A 137 -10.02 0.68 -18.95
N ARG A 138 -10.48 1.33 -17.87
CA ARG A 138 -11.91 1.48 -17.57
C ARG A 138 -12.50 2.62 -18.42
N PRO A 139 -13.62 2.40 -19.13
CA PRO A 139 -14.16 3.36 -20.10
C PRO A 139 -14.31 4.80 -19.61
N SER A 140 -14.73 5.00 -18.36
CA SER A 140 -15.01 6.32 -17.81
C SER A 140 -13.93 6.87 -16.88
N PHE A 141 -12.83 6.15 -16.65
CA PHE A 141 -11.86 6.52 -15.61
C PHE A 141 -11.11 7.81 -15.94
N GLU A 142 -10.60 7.93 -17.18
CA GLU A 142 -9.92 9.15 -17.64
C GLU A 142 -10.83 10.38 -17.56
N GLN A 143 -12.09 10.24 -17.97
CA GLN A 143 -13.05 11.33 -17.84
C GLN A 143 -13.24 11.73 -16.36
N GLN A 144 -13.37 10.75 -15.45
CA GLN A 144 -13.63 11.02 -14.03
C GLN A 144 -12.47 11.74 -13.34
N ILE A 145 -11.21 11.36 -13.61
CA ILE A 145 -10.02 11.99 -13.00
C ILE A 145 -9.77 13.42 -13.51
N GLU A 146 -10.43 13.84 -14.59
CA GLU A 146 -10.31 15.19 -15.17
C GLU A 146 -11.52 16.09 -14.86
N GLN A 147 -12.60 15.54 -14.29
CA GLN A 147 -13.84 16.29 -14.01
C GLN A 147 -13.60 17.52 -13.13
N TRP A 148 -12.70 17.41 -12.16
CA TRP A 148 -12.43 18.49 -11.21
C TRP A 148 -11.95 19.80 -11.88
N ARG A 149 -11.33 19.72 -13.05
CA ARG A 149 -10.81 20.89 -13.78
C ARG A 149 -11.90 21.85 -14.28
N ARG A 150 -13.12 21.35 -14.42
CA ARG A 150 -14.26 22.11 -14.96
C ARG A 150 -15.19 22.65 -13.86
N ARG A 151 -14.77 22.54 -12.60
CA ARG A 151 -15.54 23.04 -11.47
C ARG A 151 -15.52 24.58 -11.46
N SER A 152 -16.65 25.17 -11.12
CA SER A 152 -16.71 26.54 -10.64
C SER A 152 -16.41 26.54 -9.15
N VAL A 153 -15.55 27.45 -8.70
CA VAL A 153 -15.19 27.63 -7.29
C VAL A 153 -15.32 29.11 -7.01
N ASP A 154 -16.17 29.47 -6.05
CA ASP A 154 -16.30 30.85 -5.60
C ASP A 154 -15.01 31.28 -4.89
N GLU A 155 -14.68 32.58 -4.98
CA GLU A 155 -13.53 33.14 -4.26
C GLU A 155 -13.65 32.86 -2.76
N ASP A 156 -12.51 32.51 -2.13
CA ASP A 156 -12.38 32.22 -0.69
C ASP A 156 -13.18 31.03 -0.14
N VAL A 157 -13.76 30.17 -0.98
CA VAL A 157 -14.49 28.96 -0.54
C VAL A 157 -13.74 27.68 -0.90
N MET A 158 -13.50 26.81 0.10
CA MET A 158 -12.98 25.46 -0.11
C MET A 158 -14.13 24.44 -0.17
N PHE A 159 -14.39 23.85 -1.34
CA PHE A 159 -15.43 22.84 -1.56
C PHE A 159 -14.89 21.41 -1.49
N ASP A 160 -13.65 21.18 -1.95
CA ASP A 160 -12.99 19.87 -1.93
C ASP A 160 -11.47 20.03 -1.84
N ILE A 161 -10.77 18.90 -1.80
CA ILE A 161 -9.31 18.83 -1.70
C ILE A 161 -8.57 19.53 -2.86
N TYR A 162 -9.25 19.75 -3.99
CA TYR A 162 -8.70 20.42 -5.17
C TYR A 162 -8.40 21.90 -4.92
N ASP A 163 -9.13 22.50 -3.97
CA ASP A 163 -9.02 23.92 -3.64
C ASP A 163 -7.88 24.14 -2.62
N GLY A 164 -7.28 23.06 -2.11
CA GLY A 164 -6.22 23.08 -1.12
C GLY A 164 -4.87 23.53 -1.68
N ARG A 165 -4.04 24.09 -0.79
CA ARG A 165 -2.71 24.62 -1.12
C ARG A 165 -1.83 23.61 -1.87
N VAL A 166 -1.74 22.37 -1.38
CA VAL A 166 -0.85 21.34 -1.97
C VAL A 166 -1.27 21.01 -3.40
N TRP A 167 -2.57 20.96 -3.69
CA TRP A 167 -3.09 20.67 -5.03
C TRP A 167 -2.66 21.71 -6.07
N ASN A 168 -2.60 22.97 -5.64
CA ASN A 168 -2.38 24.13 -6.50
C ASN A 168 -0.91 24.62 -6.51
N GLN A 169 -0.08 24.19 -5.56
CA GLN A 169 1.29 24.68 -5.39
C GLN A 169 2.36 23.59 -5.47
N LEU A 170 2.01 22.30 -5.42
CA LEU A 170 3.00 21.25 -5.65
C LEU A 170 3.52 21.35 -7.09
N VAL A 171 4.83 21.46 -7.27
CA VAL A 171 5.47 21.64 -8.59
C VAL A 171 6.18 20.38 -9.07
N ASP A 172 6.11 20.12 -10.37
CA ASP A 172 6.92 19.09 -11.02
C ASP A 172 8.40 19.51 -11.15
N LEU A 173 9.22 18.64 -11.76
CA LEU A 173 10.65 18.88 -11.95
C LEU A 173 10.99 20.12 -12.80
N ASN A 174 10.02 20.65 -13.55
CA ASN A 174 10.17 21.85 -14.37
C ASN A 174 9.63 23.11 -13.66
N GLY A 175 9.29 23.01 -12.37
CA GLY A 175 8.73 24.11 -11.60
C GLY A 175 7.29 24.47 -11.97
N GLN A 176 6.60 23.64 -12.76
CA GLN A 176 5.19 23.85 -13.11
C GLN A 176 4.27 23.16 -12.12
N VAL A 177 3.10 23.73 -11.84
CA VAL A 177 2.10 23.08 -10.96
C VAL A 177 1.82 21.67 -11.47
N PHE A 178 2.04 20.66 -10.62
CA PHE A 178 2.01 19.24 -10.98
C PHE A 178 0.66 18.85 -11.59
N THR A 179 -0.44 19.35 -11.03
CA THR A 179 -1.79 19.05 -11.51
C THR A 179 -2.15 19.77 -12.80
N ARG A 180 -1.32 20.68 -13.34
CA ARG A 180 -1.60 21.44 -14.57
C ARG A 180 -1.69 20.55 -15.81
N GLN A 181 -0.88 19.49 -15.89
CA GLN A 181 -0.95 18.56 -17.03
C GLN A 181 -2.07 17.54 -16.83
N PRO A 182 -2.70 17.06 -17.91
CA PRO A 182 -3.66 15.96 -17.83
C PRO A 182 -2.99 14.69 -17.29
N ARG A 183 -3.80 13.79 -16.70
CA ARG A 183 -3.38 12.50 -16.15
C ARG A 183 -2.31 12.59 -15.06
N SER A 184 -2.21 13.75 -14.42
CA SER A 184 -1.48 13.97 -13.17
C SER A 184 -2.38 13.64 -11.98
N LEU A 185 -2.17 12.47 -11.40
CA LEU A 185 -2.91 11.96 -10.25
C LEU A 185 -2.26 12.41 -8.94
N MET A 186 -3.04 13.04 -8.08
CA MET A 186 -2.68 13.23 -6.67
C MET A 186 -3.22 12.03 -5.88
N VAL A 187 -2.41 11.45 -5.01
CA VAL A 187 -2.82 10.31 -4.17
C VAL A 187 -2.64 10.61 -2.68
N SER A 188 -3.45 9.98 -1.85
CA SER A 188 -3.28 9.98 -0.39
C SER A 188 -2.90 8.58 0.07
N LEU A 189 -1.87 8.49 0.91
CA LEU A 189 -1.38 7.24 1.49
C LEU A 189 -2.08 6.96 2.81
N ASN A 190 -2.59 5.75 2.95
CA ASN A 190 -3.17 5.25 4.16
C ASN A 190 -2.44 3.97 4.58
N VAL A 191 -2.18 3.86 5.87
CA VAL A 191 -1.65 2.65 6.52
C VAL A 191 -2.51 2.40 7.75
N ASP A 192 -3.02 1.18 7.87
CA ASP A 192 -3.86 0.77 8.99
C ASP A 192 -3.52 -0.65 9.43
N TRP A 193 -3.71 -0.92 10.72
CA TRP A 193 -3.42 -2.21 11.36
C TRP A 193 -4.70 -2.89 11.77
N PHE A 194 -4.84 -4.16 11.41
CA PHE A 194 -6.03 -4.93 11.70
C PHE A 194 -5.67 -6.34 12.17
N GLN A 195 -6.61 -6.94 12.90
CA GLN A 195 -6.53 -8.33 13.29
C GLN A 195 -7.29 -9.19 12.27
N PRO A 196 -6.63 -10.12 11.56
CA PRO A 196 -7.28 -10.86 10.47
C PRO A 196 -8.21 -11.98 10.96
N SER A 197 -8.08 -12.42 12.22
CA SER A 197 -8.85 -13.52 12.78
C SER A 197 -9.23 -13.24 14.24
N ASP A 198 -10.46 -13.57 14.60
CA ASP A 198 -10.92 -13.49 15.99
C ASP A 198 -10.07 -14.40 16.89
N ASN A 199 -9.77 -13.94 18.11
CA ASN A 199 -9.05 -14.70 19.16
C ASN A 199 -7.56 -15.01 18.94
N MET A 200 -6.91 -14.43 17.93
CA MET A 200 -5.45 -14.50 17.78
C MET A 200 -4.82 -13.12 17.98
N LYS A 201 -3.79 -13.01 18.83
CA LYS A 201 -2.95 -11.80 18.93
C LYS A 201 -2.05 -11.70 17.69
N HIS A 202 -2.63 -11.32 16.57
CA HIS A 202 -1.97 -11.19 15.28
C HIS A 202 -2.40 -9.88 14.64
N SER A 203 -1.49 -8.92 14.51
CA SER A 203 -1.72 -7.66 13.80
C SER A 203 -1.10 -7.74 12.41
N SER A 204 -1.82 -7.32 11.39
CA SER A 204 -1.37 -7.17 10.00
C SER A 204 -1.66 -5.78 9.50
N GLY A 205 -0.86 -5.28 8.57
CA GLY A 205 -1.04 -3.93 8.02
C GLY A 205 -1.59 -3.95 6.63
N ALA A 206 -2.38 -2.93 6.27
CA ALA A 206 -2.73 -2.63 4.89
C ALA A 206 -2.12 -1.29 4.51
N ILE A 207 -1.45 -1.24 3.35
CA ILE A 207 -0.98 -0.01 2.72
C ILE A 207 -1.86 0.21 1.49
N TYR A 208 -2.52 1.37 1.40
CA TYR A 208 -3.37 1.66 0.27
C TYR A 208 -3.35 3.14 -0.12
N LEU A 209 -3.63 3.41 -1.39
CA LEU A 209 -3.69 4.75 -1.96
C LEU A 209 -5.12 5.08 -2.40
N ALA A 210 -5.58 6.28 -2.07
CA ALA A 210 -6.78 6.86 -2.65
C ALA A 210 -6.41 7.80 -3.81
N ILE A 211 -7.08 7.67 -4.96
CA ILE A 211 -6.87 8.54 -6.13
C ILE A 211 -7.73 9.78 -5.98
N ASN A 212 -7.12 10.88 -5.55
CA ASN A 212 -7.82 12.07 -5.12
C ASN A 212 -8.54 12.80 -6.26
N ASN A 213 -8.05 12.68 -7.49
CA ASN A 213 -8.67 13.26 -8.69
C ASN A 213 -10.10 12.76 -8.93
N LEU A 214 -10.46 11.59 -8.41
CA LEU A 214 -11.80 11.06 -8.56
C LEU A 214 -12.83 11.90 -7.79
N PRO A 215 -14.07 12.01 -8.29
CA PRO A 215 -15.16 12.69 -7.61
C PRO A 215 -15.37 12.19 -6.18
N ARG A 216 -15.72 13.10 -5.26
CA ARG A 216 -15.91 12.81 -3.82
C ARG A 216 -16.77 11.57 -3.54
N ASN A 217 -17.87 11.39 -4.28
CA ASN A 217 -18.82 10.29 -4.09
C ASN A 217 -18.31 8.92 -4.59
N THR A 218 -17.22 8.86 -5.35
CA THR A 218 -16.64 7.62 -5.87
C THR A 218 -15.20 7.37 -5.42
N ARG A 219 -14.48 8.41 -5.00
CA ARG A 219 -13.07 8.38 -4.59
C ARG A 219 -12.73 7.27 -3.60
N MET A 220 -13.55 7.09 -2.57
CA MET A 220 -13.30 6.13 -1.47
C MET A 220 -13.99 4.77 -1.67
N LYS A 221 -14.57 4.49 -2.85
CA LYS A 221 -15.14 3.16 -3.12
C LYS A 221 -14.00 2.14 -3.24
N PHE A 222 -14.21 0.92 -2.73
CA PHE A 222 -13.22 -0.17 -2.83
C PHE A 222 -12.71 -0.41 -4.25
N SER A 223 -13.56 -0.23 -5.27
CA SER A 223 -13.15 -0.36 -6.68
C SER A 223 -12.15 0.70 -7.16
N ASN A 224 -11.98 1.79 -6.42
CA ASN A 224 -11.17 2.96 -6.75
C ASN A 224 -9.98 3.18 -5.80
N ILE A 225 -9.84 2.33 -4.78
CA ILE A 225 -8.68 2.30 -3.90
C ILE A 225 -7.63 1.37 -4.49
N VAL A 226 -6.37 1.79 -4.46
CA VAL A 226 -5.23 0.94 -4.82
C VAL A 226 -4.69 0.32 -3.55
N LEU A 227 -5.00 -0.96 -3.30
CA LEU A 227 -4.33 -1.72 -2.26
C LEU A 227 -2.91 -2.00 -2.73
N VAL A 228 -1.91 -1.40 -2.10
CA VAL A 228 -0.49 -1.47 -2.48
C VAL A 228 0.19 -2.66 -1.83
N GLY A 229 -0.10 -2.94 -0.56
CA GLY A 229 0.57 -4.04 0.11
C GLY A 229 -0.11 -4.46 1.40
N VAL A 230 0.14 -5.72 1.80
CA VAL A 230 -0.31 -6.26 3.08
C VAL A 230 0.91 -6.60 3.92
N ILE A 231 1.16 -5.80 4.95
CA ILE A 231 2.29 -5.99 5.86
C ILE A 231 2.02 -7.23 6.72
N PRO A 232 2.90 -8.23 6.71
CA PRO A 232 2.68 -9.47 7.42
C PRO A 232 2.88 -9.29 8.94
N GLY A 233 2.04 -9.98 9.71
CA GLY A 233 2.12 -10.01 11.17
C GLY A 233 3.30 -10.81 11.73
N PRO A 234 3.21 -11.32 12.97
CA PRO A 234 2.09 -11.20 13.91
C PRO A 234 2.04 -9.87 14.68
N HIS A 235 3.05 -9.02 14.54
CA HIS A 235 3.16 -7.77 15.28
C HIS A 235 3.31 -6.59 14.33
N GLU A 236 2.84 -5.44 14.81
CA GLU A 236 3.06 -4.17 14.15
C GLU A 236 4.57 -3.89 14.06
N PRO A 237 5.10 -3.54 12.88
CA PRO A 237 6.47 -3.06 12.72
C PRO A 237 6.74 -1.85 13.62
N ASN A 238 7.98 -1.77 14.11
CA ASN A 238 8.47 -0.53 14.71
C ASN A 238 8.76 0.54 13.63
N ASP A 239 9.12 1.73 14.08
CA ASP A 239 9.31 2.93 13.27
C ASP A 239 10.33 2.74 12.13
N ASP A 240 11.40 1.96 12.36
CA ASP A 240 12.39 1.66 11.32
C ASP A 240 11.89 0.57 10.36
N GLN A 241 11.23 -0.45 10.91
CA GLN A 241 10.80 -1.62 10.16
C GLN A 241 9.70 -1.29 9.15
N ILE A 242 8.78 -0.35 9.47
CA ILE A 242 7.75 0.09 8.52
C ILE A 242 8.35 0.69 7.26
N GLN A 243 9.47 1.42 7.38
CA GLN A 243 10.14 2.07 6.25
C GLN A 243 10.62 1.06 5.21
N ASN A 244 11.01 -0.16 5.64
CA ASN A 244 11.38 -1.24 4.73
C ASN A 244 10.19 -1.69 3.85
N PHE A 245 8.96 -1.70 4.38
CA PHE A 245 7.74 -2.05 3.63
C PHE A 245 7.26 -0.92 2.72
N LEU A 246 7.55 0.33 3.09
CA LEU A 246 7.23 1.52 2.28
C LEU A 246 8.22 1.73 1.13
N LYS A 247 9.44 1.21 1.22
CA LYS A 247 10.47 1.42 0.20
C LYS A 247 10.02 1.08 -1.23
N PRO A 248 9.41 -0.09 -1.53
CA PRO A 248 8.94 -0.39 -2.88
C PRO A 248 7.88 0.61 -3.41
N LEU A 249 6.98 1.06 -2.52
CA LEU A 249 5.99 2.09 -2.82
C LEU A 249 6.66 3.42 -3.17
N VAL A 250 7.65 3.85 -2.37
CA VAL A 250 8.40 5.09 -2.62
C VAL A 250 9.17 5.01 -3.94
N ASP A 251 9.83 3.89 -4.22
CA ASP A 251 10.58 3.67 -5.46
C ASP A 251 9.64 3.78 -6.69
N GLU A 252 8.43 3.20 -6.65
CA GLU A 252 7.44 3.38 -7.73
C GLU A 252 6.87 4.80 -7.82
N LEU A 253 6.60 5.46 -6.68
CA LEU A 253 6.11 6.84 -6.68
C LEU A 253 7.13 7.80 -7.29
N LEU A 254 8.44 7.60 -7.07
CA LEU A 254 9.50 8.41 -7.69
C LEU A 254 9.50 8.24 -9.22
N VAL A 255 9.32 7.02 -9.72
CA VAL A 255 9.20 6.75 -11.16
C VAL A 255 7.93 7.39 -11.73
N LEU A 256 6.79 7.21 -11.06
CA LEU A 256 5.51 7.79 -11.47
C LEU A 256 5.49 9.33 -11.38
N TYR A 257 6.27 9.94 -10.50
CA TYR A 257 6.39 11.39 -10.42
C TYR A 257 6.95 11.99 -11.71
N ASN A 258 7.92 11.31 -12.31
CA ASN A 258 8.53 11.68 -13.60
C ASN A 258 7.60 11.37 -14.79
N GLY A 259 6.75 10.36 -14.62
CA GLY A 259 5.74 9.95 -15.60
C GLY A 259 6.06 8.60 -16.23
N VAL A 260 5.01 7.82 -16.45
CA VAL A 260 5.09 6.49 -17.08
C VAL A 260 4.10 6.44 -18.24
N VAL A 261 4.58 6.00 -19.40
CA VAL A 261 3.71 5.74 -20.55
C VAL A 261 2.93 4.45 -20.31
N MET A 262 1.61 4.52 -20.37
CA MET A 262 0.75 3.35 -20.23
C MET A 262 -0.48 3.42 -21.16
N PRO A 263 -0.94 2.29 -21.73
CA PRO A 263 -2.18 2.23 -22.50
C PRO A 263 -3.37 2.71 -21.68
N THR A 264 -4.27 3.43 -22.33
CA THR A 264 -5.55 3.83 -21.74
C THR A 264 -6.71 3.34 -22.59
N TYR A 265 -7.93 3.40 -22.05
CA TYR A 265 -9.13 3.07 -22.81
C TYR A 265 -9.30 3.98 -24.04
N GLN A 266 -8.99 5.28 -23.90
CA GLN A 266 -9.13 6.25 -24.99
C GLN A 266 -7.96 6.22 -25.98
N ASN A 267 -6.75 5.88 -25.51
CA ASN A 267 -5.55 5.81 -26.32
C ASN A 267 -4.75 4.51 -26.04
N PRO A 268 -4.97 3.46 -26.84
CA PRO A 268 -4.24 2.20 -26.71
C PRO A 268 -2.73 2.31 -26.96
N ASN A 269 -2.26 3.33 -27.68
CA ASN A 269 -0.82 3.57 -27.92
C ASN A 269 -0.12 4.13 -26.68
N GLY A 270 -0.90 4.55 -25.68
CA GLY A 270 -0.43 4.96 -24.38
C GLY A 270 -0.34 6.47 -24.21
N GLU A 271 -0.48 6.86 -22.95
CA GLU A 271 -0.41 8.23 -22.47
C GLU A 271 0.59 8.32 -21.32
N VAL A 272 1.20 9.48 -21.17
CA VAL A 272 2.02 9.77 -19.98
C VAL A 272 1.09 9.98 -18.80
N VAL A 273 1.23 9.14 -17.78
CA VAL A 273 0.52 9.24 -16.50
C VAL A 273 1.53 9.59 -15.42
N ARG A 274 1.18 10.56 -14.58
CA ARG A 274 2.04 11.01 -13.48
C ARG A 274 1.32 10.83 -12.14
N VAL A 275 2.06 10.52 -11.08
CA VAL A 275 1.49 10.40 -9.73
C VAL A 275 2.31 11.16 -8.72
N ALA A 276 1.66 11.93 -7.86
CA ALA A 276 2.29 12.59 -6.72
C ALA A 276 1.56 12.23 -5.41
N LEU A 277 2.34 11.97 -4.37
CA LEU A 277 1.82 11.78 -3.02
C LEU A 277 1.49 13.15 -2.40
N MET A 278 0.20 13.38 -2.17
CA MET A 278 -0.33 14.63 -1.64
C MET A 278 -0.35 14.67 -0.11
N SER A 279 -0.75 13.56 0.52
CA SER A 279 -0.94 13.48 1.96
C SER A 279 -0.85 12.07 2.49
N ILE A 280 -0.59 11.95 3.80
CA ILE A 280 -0.67 10.71 4.56
C ILE A 280 -1.92 10.83 5.45
N ASN A 281 -2.91 9.99 5.19
CA ASN A 281 -4.22 10.01 5.85
C ASN A 281 -4.37 8.74 6.71
N CYS A 282 -3.69 8.71 7.83
CA CYS A 282 -3.79 7.61 8.79
C CYS A 282 -4.28 8.13 10.15
N ASP A 283 -4.55 7.21 11.08
CA ASP A 283 -4.60 7.58 12.49
C ASP A 283 -3.25 8.17 12.94
N MET A 284 -3.23 8.85 14.10
CA MET A 284 -2.01 9.53 14.53
C MET A 284 -0.82 8.56 14.67
N PRO A 285 -0.92 7.40 15.35
CA PRO A 285 0.20 6.47 15.46
C PRO A 285 0.78 6.05 14.10
N ALA A 286 -0.04 5.59 13.15
CA ALA A 286 0.46 5.17 11.85
C ALA A 286 1.01 6.35 11.03
N ALA A 287 0.35 7.52 11.07
CA ALA A 287 0.82 8.70 10.36
C ALA A 287 2.22 9.13 10.82
N ARG A 288 2.53 9.03 12.13
CA ARG A 288 3.87 9.33 12.65
C ARG A 288 4.91 8.35 12.14
N LYS A 289 4.62 7.05 12.23
CA LYS A 289 5.52 6.00 11.77
C LYS A 289 5.82 6.11 10.28
N VAL A 290 4.79 6.31 9.45
CA VAL A 290 4.92 6.44 7.99
C VAL A 290 5.72 7.68 7.62
N ALA A 291 5.43 8.83 8.24
CA ALA A 291 6.08 10.09 7.94
C ALA A 291 7.45 10.31 8.62
N GLY A 292 7.91 9.34 9.43
CA GLY A 292 9.18 9.45 10.18
C GLY A 292 9.14 10.49 11.29
N TYR A 293 7.97 10.79 11.86
CA TYR A 293 7.85 11.66 13.02
C TYR A 293 7.88 10.86 14.32
N MET A 294 8.30 11.54 15.39
CA MET A 294 8.17 11.02 16.75
C MET A 294 6.68 10.82 17.13
N GLY A 295 6.43 9.83 17.99
CA GLY A 295 5.10 9.55 18.51
C GLY A 295 4.48 10.69 19.32
N ALA A 296 3.16 10.63 19.52
CA ALA A 296 2.40 11.68 20.21
C ALA A 296 2.81 11.94 21.69
N MET A 297 3.60 11.04 22.28
CA MET A 297 4.12 11.17 23.65
C MET A 297 5.52 11.78 23.72
N ALA A 298 6.09 12.19 22.58
CA ALA A 298 7.40 12.82 22.52
C ALA A 298 7.36 14.28 23.00
N THR A 299 8.53 14.81 23.37
CA THR A 299 8.68 16.22 23.76
C THR A 299 8.29 17.15 22.61
N LYS A 300 8.59 16.79 21.35
CA LYS A 300 8.12 17.48 20.15
C LYS A 300 7.03 16.65 19.45
N ALA A 301 5.86 16.55 20.08
CA ALA A 301 4.76 15.70 19.61
C ALA A 301 4.05 16.22 18.33
N CYS A 302 4.06 17.53 18.08
CA CYS A 302 3.39 18.10 16.91
C CYS A 302 4.23 17.90 15.63
N ASN A 303 3.58 17.49 14.52
CA ASN A 303 4.20 17.37 13.19
C ASN A 303 4.18 18.70 12.43
N LYS A 304 3.47 19.70 12.93
CA LYS A 304 3.28 20.97 12.26
C LYS A 304 4.12 22.09 12.88
N CYS A 305 4.40 22.07 14.19
CA CYS A 305 5.35 22.99 14.83
C CYS A 305 6.56 22.32 15.45
N SER A 306 7.57 23.14 15.70
CA SER A 306 8.81 22.78 16.40
C SER A 306 8.71 22.89 17.92
N THR A 307 7.56 23.29 18.48
CA THR A 307 7.33 23.48 19.92
C THR A 307 7.72 22.24 20.72
N ALA A 308 8.51 22.46 21.77
CA ALA A 308 8.81 21.47 22.79
C ALA A 308 7.79 21.59 23.92
N PHE A 309 6.95 20.57 24.08
CA PHE A 309 5.93 20.52 25.11
C PHE A 309 6.55 20.09 26.44
N GLY A 310 6.20 20.80 27.52
CA GLY A 310 6.53 20.41 28.89
C GLY A 310 5.89 19.07 29.26
N ARG A 311 6.12 18.60 30.48
CA ARG A 311 5.56 17.33 30.97
C ARG A 311 4.60 17.60 32.12
N LEU A 312 3.42 16.98 32.09
CA LEU A 312 2.52 16.93 33.23
C LEU A 312 3.05 15.89 34.22
N SER A 313 3.23 16.32 35.47
CA SER A 313 3.50 15.40 36.60
C SER A 313 2.20 14.73 37.03
N THR A 314 1.75 13.72 36.28
CA THR A 314 0.70 12.81 36.77
C THR A 314 1.38 11.76 37.66
N GLY A 315 1.00 11.69 38.93
CA GLY A 315 1.67 10.89 39.97
C GLY A 315 2.17 9.51 39.55
N THR A 316 3.34 9.14 40.11
CA THR A 316 4.06 7.86 40.01
C THR A 316 3.94 7.10 38.68
N ARG A 317 4.83 7.47 37.74
CA ARG A 317 5.33 6.69 36.57
C ARG A 317 4.76 6.98 35.18
N SER A 318 3.97 8.03 34.96
CA SER A 318 3.73 8.50 33.59
C SER A 318 3.77 10.01 33.49
N SER A 319 4.55 10.54 32.54
CA SER A 319 4.63 11.97 32.24
C SER A 319 4.13 12.23 30.80
N LYS A 320 2.88 12.66 30.68
CA LYS A 320 2.29 13.02 29.38
C LYS A 320 2.79 14.40 28.95
N PRO A 321 2.93 14.70 27.65
CA PRO A 321 3.19 16.06 27.20
C PRO A 321 2.08 16.99 27.70
N ASN A 322 2.46 18.16 28.22
CA ASN A 322 1.53 19.22 28.56
C ASN A 322 1.23 20.04 27.32
N PHE A 323 -0.02 19.99 26.85
CA PHE A 323 -0.49 20.78 25.72
C PHE A 323 -1.27 22.04 26.14
N SER A 324 -1.44 22.30 27.44
CA SER A 324 -2.27 23.42 27.94
C SER A 324 -1.77 24.79 27.50
N ASP A 325 -0.46 24.94 27.37
CA ASP A 325 0.19 26.23 27.12
C ASP A 325 0.66 26.35 25.66
N PHE A 326 -0.05 25.69 24.74
CA PHE A 326 0.27 25.80 23.31
C PHE A 326 -0.18 27.16 22.79
N ASP A 327 0.79 28.02 22.50
CA ASP A 327 0.59 29.27 21.78
C ASP A 327 0.34 28.97 20.30
N ASP A 328 -0.92 28.94 19.89
CA ASP A 328 -1.36 28.69 18.52
C ASP A 328 -1.29 29.93 17.61
N GLU A 329 -1.04 31.11 18.18
CA GLU A 329 -0.86 32.37 17.45
C GLU A 329 0.60 32.54 16.99
N ASN A 330 1.57 32.25 17.85
CA ASN A 330 3.01 32.50 17.60
C ASN A 330 3.84 31.22 17.42
N TRP A 331 3.19 30.09 17.14
CA TRP A 331 3.87 28.82 16.91
C TRP A 331 4.83 28.86 15.71
N VAL A 332 6.04 28.31 15.91
CA VAL A 332 7.01 28.15 14.83
C VAL A 332 6.67 26.92 14.00
N GLN A 333 6.29 27.13 12.74
CA GLN A 333 5.96 26.06 11.81
C GLN A 333 7.21 25.26 11.42
N ARG A 334 7.04 23.94 11.31
CA ARG A 334 8.01 23.06 10.67
C ARG A 334 7.93 23.23 9.16
N THR A 335 9.09 23.28 8.53
CA THR A 335 9.22 23.24 7.08
C THR A 335 9.56 21.81 6.64
N TRP A 336 9.23 21.47 5.40
CA TRP A 336 9.57 20.15 4.85
C TRP A 336 11.08 20.04 4.63
N GLU A 337 11.75 21.16 4.37
CA GLU A 337 13.20 21.28 4.24
C GLU A 337 13.88 20.84 5.54
N GLN A 338 13.46 21.40 6.68
CA GLN A 338 14.00 21.02 7.98
C GLN A 338 13.73 19.55 8.28
N GLN A 339 12.54 19.05 7.96
CA GLN A 339 12.24 17.63 8.17
C GLN A 339 13.14 16.71 7.33
N ARG A 340 13.46 17.09 6.09
CA ARG A 340 14.39 16.33 5.25
C ARG A 340 15.79 16.33 5.86
N VAL A 341 16.26 17.49 6.34
CA VAL A 341 17.54 17.61 7.05
C VAL A 341 17.56 16.71 8.28
N ASP A 342 16.55 16.80 9.16
CA ASP A 342 16.43 15.97 10.36
C ASP A 342 16.45 14.46 10.02
N ALA A 343 15.81 14.06 8.91
CA ALA A 343 15.79 12.68 8.46
C ALA A 343 17.15 12.20 7.92
N TYR A 344 17.88 13.05 7.20
CA TYR A 344 19.26 12.76 6.76
C TYR A 344 20.21 12.69 7.95
N ASP A 345 20.10 13.64 8.88
CA ASP A 345 20.88 13.66 10.11
C ASP A 345 20.65 12.36 10.87
N TRP A 346 19.39 11.92 11.04
CA TRP A 346 19.05 10.65 11.68
C TRP A 346 19.62 9.43 10.94
N LEU A 347 19.56 9.41 9.60
CA LEU A 347 20.13 8.33 8.79
C LEU A 347 21.66 8.22 9.00
N THR A 348 22.32 9.35 9.23
CA THR A 348 23.77 9.45 9.46
C THR A 348 24.15 9.53 10.94
N ALA A 349 23.16 9.52 11.85
CA ALA A 349 23.38 9.81 13.26
C ALA A 349 24.23 8.73 13.94
N THR A 350 25.16 9.22 14.74
CA THR A 350 26.18 8.50 15.53
C THR A 350 25.59 7.80 16.74
#